data_AF-A0A6I2YCP9-F1
#
_entry.id   AF-A0A6I2YCP9-F1
#
_cell.length_a   1.000
_cell.length_b   1.000
_cell.length_c   1.000
_cell.angle_alpha   90.00
_cell.angle_beta   90.00
_cell.angle_gamma   90.00
#
_symmetry.space_group_name_H-M   'P 1'
#
loop_
_entity.id
_entity.type
_entity.pdbx_description
1 polymer ?
#
loop_
_entity_poly.entity_id
_entity_poly.type
_entity_poly.pdbx_seq_one_letter_code
_entity_poly.pdbx_strand_id
1 'polypeptide(L)' 'MVVVTAEFDRFATQIATHHGHPSLRKLVLPYPLEGLPEQELLQIATDAYPTLRDLIGAAS' A
#
# COMPACT_ATOMS: atom_id res chain seq x y z
N MET A 1 6.81 -6.01 4.05
CA MET A 1 5.80 -5.39 3.16
C MET A 1 5.33 -4.11 3.82
N VAL A 2 4.98 -3.10 3.05
CA VAL A 2 4.36 -1.87 3.57
C VAL A 2 3.14 -1.49 2.74
N VAL A 3 2.20 -0.78 3.36
CA VAL A 3 1.10 -0.10 2.68
C VAL A 3 1.40 1.39 2.74
N VAL A 4 1.36 2.07 1.61
CA VAL A 4 1.65 3.50 1.48
C VAL A 4 0.64 4.16 0.54
N THR A 5 0.47 5.46 0.61
CA THR A 5 -0.26 6.20 -0.42
C THR A 5 0.67 6.59 -1.57
N ALA A 6 0.11 6.90 -2.74
CA ALA A 6 0.86 7.20 -3.96
C ALA A 6 1.89 8.34 -3.80
N GLU A 7 1.62 9.30 -2.91
CA GLU A 7 2.56 10.38 -2.57
C GLU A 7 3.90 9.85 -2.03
N PHE A 8 3.89 8.74 -1.29
CA PHE A 8 5.07 8.20 -0.59
C PHE A 8 5.74 7.02 -1.28
N ASP A 9 5.26 6.56 -2.44
CA ASP A 9 5.77 5.33 -3.08
C ASP A 9 7.28 5.42 -3.40
N ARG A 10 7.72 6.56 -3.93
CA ARG A 10 9.13 6.81 -4.22
C ARG A 10 9.98 6.79 -2.95
N PHE A 11 9.53 7.44 -1.88
CA PHE A 11 10.24 7.47 -0.60
C PHE A 11 10.34 6.08 0.02
N ALA A 12 9.25 5.30 0.00
CA ALA A 12 9.23 3.92 0.47
C ALA A 12 10.27 3.05 -0.26
N THR A 13 10.40 3.23 -1.58
CA THR A 13 11.41 2.53 -2.40
C THR A 13 12.84 2.89 -1.99
N GLN A 14 13.10 4.18 -1.78
CA GLN A 14 14.43 4.67 -1.39
C GLN A 14 14.84 4.16 -0.01
N ILE A 15 13.95 4.25 0.97
CA ILE A 15 14.19 3.78 2.34
C ILE A 15 14.42 2.26 2.32
N ALA A 16 13.57 1.50 1.63
CA ALA A 16 13.71 0.05 1.54
C ALA A 16 15.06 -0.35 0.92
N THR A 17 15.47 0.32 -0.16
CA THR A 17 16.76 0.07 -0.81
C THR A 17 17.93 0.39 0.11
N HIS A 18 17.89 1.55 0.79
CA HIS A 18 18.93 1.97 1.72
C HIS A 18 19.14 0.96 2.87
N HIS A 19 18.06 0.34 3.34
CA HIS A 19 18.10 -0.67 4.39
C HIS A 19 18.33 -2.11 3.88
N GLY A 20 18.71 -2.31 2.61
CA GLY A 20 19.03 -3.64 2.07
C GLY A 20 17.81 -4.48 1.68
N HIS A 21 16.65 -3.86 1.48
CA HIS A 21 15.40 -4.50 1.06
C HIS A 21 14.89 -3.97 -0.30
N PRO A 22 15.66 -4.03 -1.39
CA PRO A 22 15.27 -3.45 -2.69
C PRO A 22 14.02 -4.10 -3.30
N SER A 23 13.69 -5.33 -2.89
CA SER A 23 12.51 -6.08 -3.31
C SER A 23 11.38 -6.04 -2.29
N LEU A 24 11.35 -5.04 -1.40
CA LEU A 24 10.26 -4.89 -0.43
C LEU A 24 8.92 -4.76 -1.17
N ARG A 25 8.03 -5.73 -0.96
CA ARG A 25 6.66 -5.69 -1.48
C ARG A 25 5.90 -4.49 -0.91
N LYS A 26 5.19 -3.76 -1.78
CA LYS A 26 4.40 -2.57 -1.44
C LYS A 26 3.00 -2.70 -1.99
N LEU A 27 2.01 -2.26 -1.21
CA LEU A 27 0.69 -1.92 -1.70
C LEU A 27 0.57 -0.39 -1.72
N VAL A 28 0.22 0.18 -2.87
CA VAL A 28 0.10 1.63 -3.04
C VAL A 28 -1.38 1.99 -3.14
N LEU A 29 -1.86 2.82 -2.21
CA LEU A 29 -3.21 3.36 -2.17
C LEU A 29 -3.27 4.74 -2.84
N PRO A 30 -4.47 5.23 -3.22
CA PRO A 30 -4.66 6.60 -3.69
C PRO A 30 -4.21 7.65 -2.67
N TYR A 31 -4.01 8.88 -3.14
CA TYR A 31 -3.72 10.05 -2.33
C TYR A 31 -4.51 11.26 -2.86
N PRO A 32 -5.06 12.13 -1.99
CA PRO A 32 -5.11 12.01 -0.53
C PRO A 32 -6.16 10.99 -0.07
N LEU A 33 -6.02 10.51 1.17
CA LEU A 33 -7.09 9.75 1.84
C LEU A 33 -7.83 10.65 2.85
N GLU A 34 -7.18 11.71 3.30
CA GLU A 34 -7.68 12.67 4.27
C GLU A 34 -8.87 13.44 3.70
N GLY A 35 -9.95 13.50 4.48
CA GLY A 35 -11.15 14.22 4.10
C GLY A 35 -12.06 13.48 3.10
N LEU A 36 -11.68 12.29 2.63
CA LEU A 36 -12.61 11.44 1.90
C LEU A 36 -13.76 10.97 2.81
N PRO A 37 -14.99 10.84 2.28
CA PRO A 37 -16.08 10.20 3.00
C PRO A 37 -15.71 8.79 3.46
N GLU A 38 -16.20 8.39 4.63
CA GLU A 38 -15.95 7.05 5.19
C GLU A 38 -16.29 5.92 4.20
N GLN A 39 -17.40 6.07 3.47
CA GLN A 39 -17.81 5.08 2.46
C GLN A 39 -16.77 4.92 1.34
N GLU A 40 -16.15 6.01 0.89
CA GLU A 40 -15.11 5.95 -0.13
C GLU A 40 -13.84 5.28 0.41
N LEU A 41 -13.47 5.56 1.67
CA LEU A 41 -12.36 4.88 2.34
C LEU A 41 -12.60 3.38 2.49
N LEU A 42 -13.81 2.97 2.85
CA LEU A 42 -14.20 1.56 2.94
C LEU A 42 -14.15 0.86 1.59
N GLN A 43 -14.54 1.56 0.52
CA GLN A 43 -14.47 1.00 -0.83
C GLN A 43 -13.00 0.82 -1.26
N ILE A 44 -12.15 1.84 -1.04
CA ILE A 44 -10.70 1.76 -1.32
C ILE A 44 -10.06 0.58 -0.57
N ALA A 45 -10.40 0.40 0.71
CA ALA A 45 -9.90 -0.71 1.51
C ALA A 45 -10.38 -2.07 0.97
N THR A 46 -11.66 -2.17 0.61
CA THR A 46 -12.28 -3.37 0.06
C THR A 46 -11.63 -3.78 -1.27
N ASP A 47 -11.43 -2.82 -2.17
CA ASP A 47 -10.82 -3.04 -3.48
C ASP A 47 -9.34 -3.42 -3.38
N ALA A 48 -8.63 -2.86 -2.40
CA ALA A 48 -7.21 -3.13 -2.18
C ALA A 48 -6.94 -4.45 -1.44
N TYR A 49 -7.93 -4.98 -0.71
CA TYR A 49 -7.77 -6.14 0.16
C TYR A 49 -7.32 -7.42 -0.56
N PRO A 50 -7.84 -7.78 -1.76
CA PRO A 50 -7.33 -8.93 -2.51
C PRO A 50 -5.83 -8.82 -2.81
N THR A 51 -5.38 -7.67 -3.32
CA THR A 51 -3.95 -7.42 -3.58
C THR A 51 -3.12 -7.50 -2.31
N LEU A 52 -3.62 -6.98 -1.18
CA LEU A 52 -2.95 -7.09 0.11
C LEU A 52 -2.75 -8.55 0.52
N ARG A 53 -3.79 -9.39 0.38
CA ARG A 53 -3.74 -10.82 0.71
C ARG A 53 -2.70 -11.57 -0.12
N ASP A 54 -2.63 -11.29 -1.42
CA ASP A 54 -1.64 -11.88 -2.31
C ASP A 54 -0.21 -11.47 -1.90
N LEU A 55 -0.01 -10.19 -1.57
CA LEU A 55 1.29 -9.65 -1.17
C LEU A 55 1.78 -10.18 0.19
N ILE A 56 0.91 -10.62 1.10
CA ILE A 56 1.32 -11.27 2.36
C ILE A 56 1.44 -12.78 2.23
N GLY A 57 1.06 -13.37 1.09
CA GLY A 57 1.05 -14.81 0.91
C GLY A 57 -0.06 -15.52 1.66
N ALA A 58 -1.17 -14.84 1.96
CA ALA A 58 -2.38 -15.40 2.58
C ALA A 58 -3.42 -15.83 1.53
N ALA A 59 -2.96 -16.12 0.31
CA ALA A 59 -3.76 -16.77 -0.72
C ALA A 59 -3.82 -18.27 -0.40
N SER A 60 -5.02 -18.72 -0.01
CA SER A 60 -5.41 -20.12 0.18
C SER A 60 -6.60 -20.40 -0.74
#